data_AF-A0A6N2AP15-F1
#
_entry.id   AF-A0A6N2AP15-F1
#
_cell.length_a   1.000
_cell.length_b   1.000
_cell.length_c   1.000
_cell.angle_alpha   90.00
_cell.angle_beta   90.00
_cell.angle_gamma   90.00
#
_symmetry.space_group_name_H-M   'P 1'
#
loop_
_entity.id
_entity.type
_entity.pdbx_description
1 polymer ?
#
loop_
_entity_poly.entity_id
_entity_poly.type
_entity_poly.pdbx_seq_one_letter_code
_entity_poly.pdbx_strand_id
1 'polypeptide(L)'
;MSLRYLISDAKLAEELQKQYVIGESLQIFARYEKGLIESAIPNREKLYCPYKKCAKLLSHDPDDDEEIATKAKCPWCAGLLCARCRVPWHTGRDCRQFQKEEKDREDDLRVKLLAENHKWKNCPRCNSLVDKVDDGCVHITCRCKEEFCYACGATWSKRHWNCQTR
;
A
#
# COMPACT_ATOMS: atom_id res chain seq x y z
N MET A 1 12.35 -69.81 9.35
CA MET A 1 12.24 -68.50 8.68
C MET A 1 12.27 -67.41 9.74
N SER A 2 13.17 -66.44 9.56
CA SER A 2 13.69 -65.52 10.58
C SER A 2 12.71 -64.41 10.95
N LEU A 3 12.26 -64.36 12.21
CA LEU A 3 11.51 -63.26 12.83
C LEU A 3 12.34 -61.98 13.02
N ARG A 4 13.62 -61.97 12.65
CA ARG A 4 14.52 -60.80 12.83
C ARG A 4 14.35 -59.69 11.80
N TYR A 5 13.68 -59.94 10.66
CA TYR A 5 13.55 -58.94 9.58
C TYR A 5 12.33 -58.00 9.71
N LEU A 6 11.27 -58.37 10.43
CA LEU A 6 10.05 -57.55 10.51
C LEU A 6 10.12 -56.45 11.59
N ILE A 7 10.97 -56.62 12.62
CA ILE A 7 11.09 -55.65 13.73
C ILE A 7 11.98 -54.45 13.34
N SER A 8 12.94 -54.64 12.41
CA SER A 8 13.76 -53.54 11.90
C SER A 8 12.96 -52.56 11.05
N ASP A 9 11.94 -53.03 10.32
CA ASP A 9 11.13 -52.17 9.45
C ASP A 9 10.18 -51.28 10.24
N ALA A 10 9.62 -51.74 11.37
CA ALA A 10 8.73 -50.90 12.18
C ALA A 10 9.46 -49.74 12.85
N LYS A 11 10.65 -49.99 13.43
CA LYS A 11 11.48 -48.93 14.01
C LYS A 11 12.01 -47.98 12.94
N LEU A 12 12.52 -48.52 11.83
CA LEU A 12 13.02 -47.69 10.72
C LEU A 12 11.88 -46.89 10.07
N ALA A 13 10.67 -47.46 9.93
CA ALA A 13 9.49 -46.74 9.44
C ALA A 13 9.05 -45.65 10.41
N GLU A 14 9.06 -45.90 11.72
CA GLU A 14 8.72 -44.91 12.75
C GLU A 14 9.77 -43.77 12.83
N GLU A 15 11.07 -44.11 12.69
CA GLU A 15 12.18 -43.15 12.61
C GLU A 15 12.10 -42.33 11.31
N LEU A 16 11.80 -42.95 10.16
CA LEU A 16 11.59 -42.29 8.87
C LEU A 16 10.31 -41.43 8.85
N GLN A 17 9.24 -41.85 9.53
CA GLN A 17 8.03 -41.03 9.73
C GLN A 17 8.34 -39.81 10.60
N LYS A 18 9.13 -39.97 11.67
CA LYS A 18 9.62 -38.85 12.49
C LYS A 18 10.55 -37.93 11.69
N GLN A 19 11.34 -38.47 10.78
CA GLN A 19 12.28 -37.70 9.95
C GLN A 19 11.60 -36.94 8.79
N TYR A 20 10.50 -37.45 8.21
CA TYR A 20 9.82 -36.83 7.06
C TYR A 20 8.65 -35.91 7.45
N VAL A 21 8.05 -36.08 8.63
CA VAL A 21 6.79 -35.37 8.97
C VAL A 21 7.00 -34.12 9.84
N ILE A 22 8.14 -33.90 10.49
CA ILE A 22 8.19 -32.95 11.61
C ILE A 22 8.66 -31.52 11.23
N GLY A 23 9.29 -31.31 10.07
CA GLY A 23 9.80 -29.99 9.67
C GLY A 23 8.87 -29.18 8.75
N GLU A 24 8.58 -29.72 7.56
CA GLU A 24 7.80 -29.03 6.52
C GLU A 24 6.28 -29.14 6.76
N SER A 25 5.83 -30.27 7.32
CA SER A 25 4.42 -30.52 7.61
C SER A 25 3.87 -29.58 8.68
N LEU A 26 4.66 -29.24 9.71
CA LEU A 26 4.23 -28.37 10.80
C LEU A 26 3.87 -26.96 10.31
N GLN A 27 4.62 -26.42 9.35
CA GLN A 27 4.30 -25.12 8.75
C GLN A 27 3.04 -25.19 7.88
N ILE A 28 2.81 -26.31 7.20
CA ILE A 28 1.59 -26.54 6.41
C ILE A 28 0.38 -26.61 7.33
N PHE A 29 0.45 -27.39 8.43
CA PHE A 29 -0.62 -27.46 9.43
C PHE A 29 -0.87 -26.11 10.08
N ALA A 30 0.17 -25.40 10.52
CA ALA A 30 0.02 -24.06 11.11
C ALA A 30 -0.63 -23.06 10.14
N ARG A 31 -0.29 -23.12 8.85
CA ARG A 31 -0.94 -22.29 7.81
C ARG A 31 -2.40 -22.70 7.58
N TYR A 32 -2.68 -24.00 7.57
CA TYR A 32 -4.02 -24.54 7.42
C TYR A 32 -4.92 -24.13 8.59
N GLU A 33 -4.48 -24.32 9.83
CA GLU A 33 -5.18 -23.90 11.05
C GLU A 33 -5.44 -22.39 11.07
N LYS A 34 -4.42 -21.59 10.73
CA LYS A 34 -4.58 -20.14 10.59
C LYS A 34 -5.64 -19.79 9.55
N GLY A 35 -5.64 -20.48 8.40
CA GLY A 35 -6.63 -20.30 7.34
C GLY A 35 -8.04 -20.67 7.79
N LEU A 36 -8.20 -21.75 8.56
CA LEU A 36 -9.49 -22.15 9.13
C LEU A 36 -10.03 -21.09 10.09
N ILE A 37 -9.22 -20.62 11.03
CA ILE A 37 -9.59 -19.55 11.97
C ILE A 37 -9.96 -18.27 11.22
N GLU A 38 -9.13 -17.85 10.26
CA GLU A 38 -9.41 -16.68 9.43
C GLU A 38 -10.68 -16.86 8.59
N SER A 39 -10.99 -18.06 8.12
CA SER A 39 -12.19 -18.32 7.32
C SER A 39 -13.48 -18.31 8.15
N ALA A 40 -13.39 -18.65 9.44
CA ALA A 40 -14.51 -18.67 10.36
C ALA A 40 -14.99 -17.27 10.77
N ILE A 41 -14.13 -16.25 10.69
CA ILE A 41 -14.48 -14.86 11.00
C ILE A 41 -15.16 -14.24 9.78
N PRO A 42 -16.33 -13.60 9.90
CA PRO A 42 -16.94 -12.83 8.82
C PRO A 42 -16.05 -11.68 8.35
N ASN A 43 -15.99 -11.40 7.04
CA ASN A 43 -15.12 -10.35 6.50
C ASN A 43 -15.41 -8.94 7.07
N ARG A 44 -16.65 -8.69 7.51
CA ARG A 44 -17.04 -7.42 8.17
C ARG A 44 -16.39 -7.24 9.55
N GLU A 45 -16.10 -8.35 10.23
CA GLU A 45 -15.49 -8.40 11.57
C GLU A 45 -13.96 -8.53 11.53
N LYS A 46 -13.38 -8.78 10.35
CA LYS A 46 -11.92 -8.87 10.17
C LYS A 46 -11.28 -7.49 10.12
N LEU A 47 -10.33 -7.27 11.01
CA LEU A 47 -9.45 -6.11 11.01
C LEU A 47 -8.00 -6.58 11.08
N TYR A 48 -7.12 -6.12 10.20
CA TYR A 48 -5.69 -6.42 10.31
C TYR A 48 -4.95 -5.24 10.91
N CYS A 49 -3.96 -5.50 11.75
CA CYS A 49 -3.09 -4.47 12.28
C CYS A 49 -2.37 -3.75 11.12
N PRO A 50 -2.52 -2.43 10.95
CA PRO A 50 -1.99 -1.71 9.80
C PRO A 50 -0.47 -1.51 9.85
N TYR A 51 0.15 -1.78 11.00
CA TYR A 51 1.59 -1.76 11.13
C TYR A 51 2.19 -2.98 10.45
N LYS A 52 2.91 -2.76 9.34
CA LYS A 52 3.48 -3.81 8.47
C LYS A 52 4.27 -4.90 9.22
N LYS A 53 5.02 -4.52 10.26
CA LYS A 53 5.80 -5.47 11.09
C LYS A 53 4.91 -6.38 11.96
N CYS A 54 3.68 -5.95 12.27
CA CYS A 54 2.75 -6.71 13.08
C CYS A 54 1.79 -7.53 12.20
N ALA A 55 0.96 -6.86 11.38
CA ALA A 55 0.01 -7.48 10.44
C ALA A 55 -0.87 -8.62 11.02
N LYS A 56 -1.07 -8.66 12.34
CA LYS A 56 -1.90 -9.68 13.01
C LYS A 56 -3.37 -9.36 12.81
N LEU A 57 -4.19 -10.40 12.69
CA LEU A 57 -5.64 -10.33 12.61
C LEU A 57 -6.23 -9.97 13.98
N LEU A 58 -7.20 -9.08 13.96
CA LEU A 58 -8.05 -8.61 15.06
C LEU A 58 -9.50 -8.92 14.66
N SER A 59 -10.32 -9.33 15.62
CA SER A 59 -11.78 -9.38 15.49
C SER A 59 -12.38 -8.10 16.05
N HIS A 60 -13.39 -7.56 15.38
CA HIS A 60 -14.16 -6.39 15.83
C HIS A 60 -15.64 -6.63 15.55
N ASP A 61 -16.50 -6.34 16.52
CA ASP A 61 -17.95 -6.38 16.33
C ASP A 61 -18.42 -5.09 15.62
N PRO A 62 -18.96 -5.17 14.40
CA PRO A 62 -19.42 -3.99 13.66
C PRO A 62 -20.73 -3.41 14.19
N ASP A 63 -21.48 -4.17 15.00
CA ASP A 63 -22.80 -3.80 15.54
C ASP A 63 -22.70 -3.16 16.94
N ASP A 64 -21.48 -3.01 17.48
CA ASP A 64 -21.16 -2.17 18.63
C ASP A 64 -21.31 -0.68 18.23
N ASP A 65 -22.58 -0.23 18.22
CA ASP A 65 -23.06 1.12 17.85
C ASP A 65 -22.71 2.22 18.85
N GLU A 66 -22.14 1.88 20.00
CA GLU A 66 -21.51 2.91 20.82
C GLU A 66 -20.32 3.49 20.05
N GLU A 67 -19.84 4.63 20.49
CA GLU A 67 -18.59 5.28 20.09
C GLU A 67 -17.34 4.39 20.30
N ILE A 68 -17.51 3.06 20.37
CA ILE A 68 -16.56 1.98 20.55
C ILE A 68 -15.54 2.04 19.42
N ALA A 69 -14.54 2.84 19.76
CA ALA A 69 -13.18 2.71 19.35
C ALA A 69 -12.97 2.80 17.82
N THR A 70 -13.33 3.95 17.25
CA THR A 70 -12.54 4.46 16.12
C THR A 70 -11.05 4.29 16.46
N LYS A 71 -10.65 4.52 17.72
CA LYS A 71 -9.31 4.24 18.25
C LYS A 71 -9.21 2.87 18.95
N ALA A 72 -8.51 1.92 18.36
CA ALA A 72 -8.17 0.65 19.01
C ALA A 72 -6.67 0.55 19.31
N LYS A 73 -6.29 -0.29 20.27
CA LYS A 73 -4.89 -0.64 20.57
C LYS A 73 -4.63 -2.09 20.20
N CYS A 74 -3.62 -2.33 19.37
CA CYS A 74 -3.22 -3.69 19.01
C CYS A 74 -2.63 -4.43 20.23
N PRO A 75 -3.10 -5.63 20.60
CA PRO A 75 -2.58 -6.37 21.75
C PRO A 75 -1.18 -6.95 21.49
N TRP A 76 -0.78 -7.14 20.22
CA TRP A 76 0.53 -7.72 19.89
C TRP A 76 1.65 -6.69 19.80
N CYS A 77 1.39 -5.49 19.26
CA CYS A 77 2.43 -4.47 19.06
C CYS A 77 2.18 -3.17 19.83
N ALA A 78 1.10 -3.09 20.60
CA ALA A 78 0.65 -1.89 21.31
C ALA A 78 0.38 -0.66 20.44
N GLY A 79 0.47 -0.78 19.10
CA GLY A 79 0.21 0.29 18.15
C GLY A 79 -1.26 0.70 18.16
N LEU A 80 -1.49 2.01 18.07
CA LEU A 80 -2.83 2.58 17.99
C LEU A 80 -3.30 2.60 16.53
N LEU A 81 -4.53 2.17 16.29
CA LEU A 81 -5.10 2.09 14.94
C LEU A 81 -6.50 2.67 14.89
N CYS A 82 -6.89 3.07 13.69
CA CYS A 82 -8.26 3.43 13.38
C CYS A 82 -9.03 2.19 12.91
N ALA A 83 -9.98 1.65 13.68
CA ALA A 83 -10.75 0.45 13.28
C ALA A 83 -11.64 0.73 12.05
N ARG A 84 -12.21 1.94 11.98
CA ARG A 84 -13.05 2.41 10.87
C ARG A 84 -12.28 2.61 9.57
N CYS A 85 -11.17 3.35 9.63
CA CYS A 85 -10.34 3.64 8.45
C CYS A 85 -9.33 2.52 8.13
N ARG A 86 -9.11 1.57 9.05
CA ARG A 86 -8.17 0.44 8.93
C ARG A 86 -6.72 0.88 8.69
N VAL A 87 -6.31 1.98 9.32
CA VAL A 87 -4.99 2.63 9.20
C VAL A 87 -4.37 2.89 10.57
N PRO A 88 -3.07 3.25 10.68
CA PRO A 88 -2.52 3.75 11.93
C PRO A 88 -3.33 4.94 12.44
N TRP A 89 -3.38 5.11 13.76
CA TRP A 89 -4.19 6.16 14.38
C TRP A 89 -3.82 7.56 13.86
N HIS A 90 -4.82 8.34 13.45
CA HIS A 90 -4.68 9.69 12.93
C HIS A 90 -5.14 10.74 13.96
N THR A 91 -4.23 11.19 14.81
CA THR A 91 -4.52 12.21 15.84
C THR A 91 -4.87 13.56 15.21
N GLY A 92 -5.83 14.28 15.81
CA GLY A 92 -6.17 15.65 15.42
C GLY A 92 -7.07 15.76 14.19
N ARG A 93 -7.50 14.63 13.62
CA ARG A 93 -8.48 14.59 12.53
C ARG A 93 -9.50 13.49 12.78
N ASP A 94 -10.76 13.77 12.46
CA ASP A 94 -11.77 12.72 12.39
C ASP A 94 -11.58 11.85 11.13
N CYS A 95 -12.28 10.71 11.07
CA CYS A 95 -12.17 9.78 9.93
C CYS A 95 -12.53 10.42 8.59
N ARG A 96 -13.50 11.34 8.56
CA ARG A 96 -13.96 11.97 7.32
C ARG A 96 -12.90 12.93 6.79
N GLN A 97 -12.29 13.72 7.67
CA GLN A 97 -11.18 14.60 7.35
C GLN A 97 -9.98 13.80 6.85
N PHE A 98 -9.59 12.74 7.57
CA PHE A 98 -8.48 11.87 7.18
C PHE A 98 -8.69 11.25 5.78
N GLN A 99 -9.86 10.67 5.54
CA GLN A 99 -10.18 10.04 4.24
C GLN A 99 -10.16 11.05 3.09
N LYS A 100 -10.68 12.27 3.31
CA LYS A 100 -10.63 13.32 2.31
C LYS A 100 -9.19 13.68 1.94
N GLU A 101 -8.32 13.86 2.92
CA GLU A 101 -6.93 14.21 2.68
C GLU A 101 -6.13 13.10 2.00
N GLU A 102 -6.38 11.84 2.34
CA GLU A 102 -5.77 10.70 1.63
C GLU A 102 -6.21 10.67 0.16
N LYS A 103 -7.50 10.92 -0.10
CA LYS A 103 -8.00 11.00 -1.47
C LYS A 103 -7.36 12.16 -2.23
N ASP A 104 -7.32 13.36 -1.65
CA ASP A 104 -6.70 14.54 -2.25
C ASP A 104 -5.22 14.26 -2.57
N ARG A 105 -4.49 13.59 -1.67
CA ARG A 105 -3.10 13.12 -1.92
C ARG A 105 -3.00 12.15 -3.09
N GLU A 106 -3.90 11.17 -3.17
CA GLU A 106 -3.92 10.19 -4.25
C GLU A 106 -4.20 10.87 -5.60
N ASP A 107 -5.15 11.78 -5.64
CA ASP A 107 -5.50 12.55 -6.83
C ASP A 107 -4.32 13.45 -7.28
N ASP A 108 -3.63 14.11 -6.34
CA ASP A 108 -2.42 14.88 -6.63
C ASP A 108 -1.30 14.00 -7.23
N LEU A 109 -1.11 12.78 -6.72
CA LEU A 109 -0.15 11.83 -7.27
C LEU A 109 -0.54 11.38 -8.68
N ARG A 110 -1.83 11.13 -8.95
CA ARG A 110 -2.33 10.81 -10.29
C ARG A 110 -2.10 11.95 -11.26
N VAL A 111 -2.35 13.20 -10.85
CA VAL A 111 -2.07 14.39 -11.68
C VAL A 111 -0.58 14.51 -12.00
N LYS A 112 0.32 14.25 -11.03
CA LYS A 112 1.77 14.24 -11.27
C LYS A 112 2.20 13.16 -12.27
N LEU A 113 1.66 11.95 -12.12
CA LEU A 113 1.96 10.85 -13.05
C LEU A 113 1.50 11.15 -14.48
N LEU A 114 0.29 11.74 -14.62
CA LEU A 114 -0.20 12.20 -15.92
C LEU A 114 0.71 13.30 -16.49
N ALA A 115 1.12 14.26 -15.67
CA ALA A 115 2.03 15.32 -16.06
C ALA A 115 3.35 14.77 -16.63
N GLU A 116 3.94 13.81 -15.94
CA GLU A 116 5.18 13.16 -16.36
C GLU A 116 4.99 12.38 -17.67
N ASN A 117 3.92 11.60 -17.78
CA ASN A 117 3.62 10.79 -18.95
C ASN A 117 3.37 11.64 -20.21
N HIS A 118 2.64 12.74 -20.06
CA HIS A 118 2.34 13.68 -21.15
C HIS A 118 3.39 14.79 -21.30
N LYS A 119 4.48 14.74 -20.52
CA LYS A 119 5.55 15.74 -20.49
C LYS A 119 5.04 17.19 -20.28
N TRP A 120 3.93 17.34 -19.55
CA TRP A 120 3.39 18.64 -19.17
C TRP A 120 4.38 19.44 -18.34
N LYS A 121 4.34 20.77 -18.48
CA LYS A 121 5.29 21.67 -17.80
C LYS A 121 4.60 22.64 -16.87
N ASN A 122 5.22 22.86 -15.71
CA ASN A 122 4.83 23.94 -14.83
C ASN A 122 5.30 25.28 -15.40
N CYS A 123 4.42 26.28 -15.37
CA CYS A 123 4.81 27.66 -15.65
C CYS A 123 5.78 28.17 -14.57
N PRO A 124 6.93 28.78 -14.94
CA PRO A 124 7.91 29.24 -13.96
C PRO A 124 7.40 30.41 -13.09
N ARG A 125 6.36 31.14 -13.52
CA ARG A 125 5.78 32.25 -12.76
C ARG A 125 4.67 31.82 -11.81
N CYS A 126 3.66 31.10 -12.32
CA CYS A 126 2.45 30.79 -11.53
C CYS A 126 2.34 29.31 -11.11
N ASN A 127 3.31 28.48 -11.47
CA ASN A 127 3.39 27.05 -11.19
C ASN A 127 2.21 26.20 -11.72
N SER A 128 1.29 26.78 -12.48
CA SER A 128 0.21 26.04 -13.12
C SER A 128 0.77 25.05 -14.14
N LEU A 129 0.19 23.86 -14.18
CA LEU A 129 0.54 22.81 -15.14
C LEU A 129 -0.04 23.17 -16.51
N VAL A 130 0.82 23.12 -17.53
CA VAL A 130 0.49 23.51 -18.90
C VAL A 130 0.71 22.32 -19.82
N ASP A 131 -0.31 22.04 -20.62
CA ASP A 131 -0.28 21.11 -21.75
C ASP A 131 0.01 21.87 -23.04
N LYS A 132 0.64 21.20 -24.01
CA LYS A 132 0.95 21.74 -25.33
C LYS A 132 0.11 21.03 -26.37
N VAL A 133 -0.73 21.80 -27.07
CA VAL A 133 -1.71 21.28 -28.03
C VAL A 133 -1.05 20.87 -29.36
N ASP A 134 0.14 21.39 -29.66
CA ASP A 134 0.87 21.11 -30.90
C ASP A 134 2.29 20.59 -30.66
N ASP A 135 2.83 19.84 -31.62
CA ASP A 135 4.26 19.45 -31.64
C ASP A 135 5.15 20.54 -32.25
N GLY A 136 4.67 21.79 -32.32
CA GLY A 136 5.36 22.92 -32.93
C GLY A 136 6.44 23.54 -32.04
N CYS A 137 6.51 24.88 -32.04
CA CYS A 137 7.54 25.64 -31.35
C CYS A 137 7.63 25.32 -29.84
N VAL A 138 8.85 25.30 -29.30
CA VAL A 138 9.07 25.14 -27.84
C VAL A 138 8.73 26.39 -27.03
N HIS A 139 8.51 27.53 -27.68
CA HIS A 139 8.09 28.77 -27.03
C HIS A 139 6.58 28.75 -26.81
N ILE A 140 6.13 28.85 -25.57
CA ILE A 140 4.71 28.93 -25.24
C ILE A 140 4.41 30.05 -24.24
N THR A 141 3.17 30.53 -24.25
CA THR A 141 2.69 31.57 -23.34
C THR A 141 1.65 30.98 -22.38
N CYS A 142 1.90 31.11 -21.07
CA CYS A 142 0.96 30.70 -20.04
C CYS A 142 -0.29 31.60 -20.00
N ARG A 143 -1.39 31.11 -19.42
CA ARG A 143 -2.58 31.91 -19.08
C ARG A 143 -2.26 33.13 -18.20
N CYS A 144 -1.22 33.04 -17.36
CA CYS A 144 -0.72 34.16 -16.54
C CYS A 144 0.16 35.17 -17.32
N LYS A 145 0.27 35.01 -18.65
CA LYS A 145 1.06 35.82 -19.58
C LYS A 145 2.58 35.66 -19.49
N GLU A 146 3.09 34.74 -18.67
CA GLU A 146 4.51 34.36 -18.69
C GLU A 146 4.82 33.55 -19.95
N GLU A 147 5.86 33.94 -20.67
CA GLU A 147 6.42 33.21 -21.80
C GLU A 147 7.56 32.30 -21.33
N PHE A 148 7.55 31.03 -21.73
CA PHE A 148 8.55 30.07 -21.29
C PHE A 148 8.78 28.95 -22.30
N CYS A 149 9.90 28.25 -22.14
CA CYS A 149 10.27 27.11 -22.96
C CYS A 149 9.57 25.84 -22.44
N TYR A 150 8.79 25.19 -23.30
CA TYR A 150 8.13 23.92 -22.98
C TYR A 150 9.09 22.72 -22.91
N ALA A 151 10.27 22.80 -23.51
CA ALA A 151 11.24 21.72 -23.43
C ALA A 151 11.85 21.62 -22.01
N CYS A 152 12.28 22.74 -21.44
CA CYS A 152 13.01 22.77 -20.16
C CYS A 152 12.31 23.51 -19.01
N GLY A 153 11.20 24.21 -19.27
CA GLY A 153 10.45 24.96 -18.26
C GLY A 153 11.02 26.34 -17.88
N ALA A 154 12.09 26.79 -18.53
CA ALA A 154 12.74 28.07 -18.21
C ALA A 154 12.01 29.27 -18.84
N THR A 155 12.01 30.42 -18.16
CA THR A 155 11.48 31.69 -18.69
C THR A 155 12.12 32.03 -20.03
N TRP A 156 11.28 32.46 -20.98
CA TRP A 156 11.71 32.84 -22.30
C TRP A 156 12.50 34.15 -22.25
N SER A 157 13.65 34.20 -22.90
CA SER A 157 14.48 35.41 -22.95
C SER A 157 15.43 35.39 -24.13
N LYS A 158 16.08 36.53 -24.41
CA LYS A 158 17.14 36.60 -25.45
C LYS A 158 18.28 35.62 -25.20
N ARG A 159 18.50 35.19 -23.95
CA ARG A 159 19.54 34.21 -23.58
C ARG A 159 19.03 32.76 -23.66
N HIS A 160 17.72 32.57 -23.77
CA HIS A 160 17.08 31.27 -23.83
C HIS A 160 15.95 31.32 -24.88
N TRP A 161 16.34 31.24 -26.15
CA TRP A 161 15.45 31.34 -27.32
C TRP A 161 15.44 30.08 -28.20
N ASN A 162 16.34 29.13 -27.93
CA ASN A 162 16.42 27.85 -28.61
C ASN A 162 16.75 26.78 -27.57
N CYS A 163 15.89 25.77 -27.45
CA CYS A 163 16.13 24.60 -26.62
C CYS A 163 15.89 23.37 -27.48
N GLN A 164 16.92 22.54 -27.65
CA GLN A 164 16.79 21.29 -28.39
C GLN A 164 16.03 20.29 -27.52
N THR A 165 14.87 19.85 -28.00
CA THR A 165 14.10 18.75 -27.41
C THR A 165 14.89 17.47 -27.61
N ARG A 166 15.26 16.79 -26.52
CA ARG A 166 15.83 15.42 -26.56
C ARG A 166 14.74 14.39 -26.75
#